data_AF-A0A317J5L0-F1
#
_entry.id   AF-A0A317J5L0-F1
#
_cell.length_a   1.000
_cell.length_b   1.000
_cell.length_c   1.000
_cell.angle_alpha   90.00
_cell.angle_beta   90.00
_cell.angle_gamma   90.00
#
_symmetry.space_group_name_H-M   'P 1'
#
loop_
_entity.id
_entity.type
_entity.pdbx_description
1 polymer ?
#
loop_
_entity_poly.entity_id
_entity_poly.type
_entity_poly.pdbx_seq_one_letter_code
_entity_poly.pdbx_strand_id
1 'polypeptide(L)'
;MAWRPYENLVEGELDNRIPGRVTGWIRFARRGREPLHVTLSLQGDFHEDIRRRLLKLKNLRTLAGDMSRVKDNMDGFEAIQCGQVGDITAGIALGRWSPAIAQKLMAQNELVWDRMALGPFEREQRQREFAAHYEARITAGDLYYPYVPYPYIEWYSARNGRVVLELEAFQVEIIDGGSAPVEKTPEELLADEEKREKALVTYMEGMVEEFSRENRKKGGDGNVFGAVIG
;
A
#
# COMPACT_ATOMS: atom_id res chain seq x y z
N MET A 1 -9.97 -6.55 8.27
CA MET A 1 -9.59 -5.38 9.10
C MET A 1 -8.11 -5.03 8.86
N ALA A 2 -7.70 -3.76 8.92
CA ALA A 2 -6.31 -3.33 8.67
C ALA A 2 -5.73 -2.54 9.85
N TRP A 3 -4.45 -2.74 10.16
CA TRP A 3 -3.76 -1.98 11.20
C TRP A 3 -3.32 -0.63 10.65
N ARG A 4 -3.54 0.42 11.45
CA ARG A 4 -3.24 1.81 11.09
C ARG A 4 -2.46 2.53 12.21
N PRO A 5 -1.25 2.08 12.56
CA PRO A 5 -0.52 2.58 13.73
C PRO A 5 0.33 3.83 13.43
N TYR A 6 -0.04 4.66 12.44
CA TYR A 6 0.74 5.85 12.07
C TYR A 6 0.81 6.90 13.19
N GLU A 7 -0.22 7.03 14.02
CA GLU A 7 -0.19 7.87 15.24
C GLU A 7 0.74 7.32 16.33
N ASN A 8 1.01 6.02 16.28
CA ASN A 8 1.89 5.34 17.22
C ASN A 8 3.34 5.35 16.72
N LEU A 9 3.63 5.75 15.48
CA LEU A 9 5.00 5.79 14.96
C LEU A 9 5.88 6.64 15.89
N VAL A 10 7.05 6.10 16.27
CA VAL A 10 8.12 6.83 16.94
C VAL A 10 9.23 7.13 15.94
N GLU A 11 9.81 6.07 15.41
CA GLU A 11 10.86 6.12 14.39
C GLU A 11 11.00 4.75 13.73
N GLY A 12 11.78 4.68 12.67
CA GLY A 12 12.11 3.42 12.03
C GLY A 12 13.08 3.58 10.88
N GLU A 13 13.47 2.45 10.31
CA GLU A 13 14.30 2.37 9.13
C GLU A 13 13.77 1.26 8.22
N LEU A 14 13.62 1.54 6.93
CA LEU A 14 13.22 0.56 5.91
C LEU A 14 14.21 0.61 4.74
N ASP A 15 14.79 -0.54 4.43
CA ASP A 15 15.85 -0.69 3.43
C ASP A 15 15.37 -1.52 2.25
N ASN A 16 15.36 -0.91 1.06
CA ASN A 16 15.09 -1.57 -0.22
C ASN A 16 16.32 -1.61 -1.15
N ARG A 17 17.53 -1.34 -0.64
CA ARG A 17 18.75 -1.32 -1.48
C ARG A 17 19.02 -2.66 -2.17
N ILE A 18 18.53 -3.77 -1.61
CA ILE A 18 18.54 -5.09 -2.25
C ILE A 18 17.22 -5.26 -3.03
N PRO A 19 17.26 -5.37 -4.37
CA PRO A 19 16.05 -5.55 -5.17
C PRO A 19 15.22 -6.77 -4.76
N GLY A 20 13.89 -6.62 -4.80
CA GLY A 20 12.92 -7.64 -4.44
C GLY A 20 12.80 -7.90 -2.92
N ARG A 21 13.48 -7.12 -2.09
CA ARG A 21 13.49 -7.28 -0.64
C ARG A 21 13.40 -5.94 0.08
N VAL A 22 12.57 -5.89 1.12
CA VAL A 22 12.55 -4.80 2.09
C VAL A 22 12.83 -5.37 3.47
N THR A 23 13.83 -4.83 4.16
CA THR A 23 14.13 -5.17 5.55
C THR A 23 14.19 -3.92 6.41
N GLY A 24 13.91 -4.04 7.69
CA GLY A 24 13.99 -2.86 8.55
C GLY A 24 13.41 -3.08 9.93
N TRP A 25 13.20 -1.97 10.63
CA TRP A 25 12.56 -1.96 11.93
C TRP A 25 11.76 -0.67 12.14
N ILE A 26 10.72 -0.74 12.96
CA ILE A 26 9.92 0.42 13.35
C ILE A 26 9.60 0.31 14.83
N ARG A 27 9.73 1.43 15.57
CA ARG A 27 9.25 1.54 16.95
C ARG A 27 7.89 2.22 16.98
N PHE A 28 6.96 1.59 17.71
CA PHE A 28 5.63 2.13 17.95
C PHE A 28 5.41 2.43 19.43
N ALA A 29 4.97 3.63 19.74
CA ALA A 29 4.58 4.07 21.08
C ALA A 29 3.37 3.26 21.59
N ARG A 30 3.36 2.98 22.89
CA ARG A 30 2.25 2.34 23.61
C ARG A 30 2.00 3.13 24.89
N ARG A 31 0.76 3.48 25.21
CA ARG A 31 0.48 4.24 26.43
C ARG A 31 0.81 3.41 27.66
N GLY A 32 1.56 4.00 28.60
CA GLY A 32 1.93 3.37 29.87
C GLY A 32 2.80 2.10 29.73
N ARG A 33 3.38 1.84 28.55
CA ARG A 33 4.24 0.69 28.27
C ARG A 33 5.43 1.13 27.44
N GLU A 34 6.51 0.37 27.49
CA GLU A 34 7.67 0.58 26.61
C GLU A 34 7.24 0.54 25.13
N PRO A 35 7.84 1.35 24.25
CA PRO A 35 7.60 1.26 22.81
C PRO A 35 7.82 -0.16 22.28
N LEU A 36 6.95 -0.61 21.38
CA LEU A 36 7.10 -1.88 20.70
C LEU A 36 8.11 -1.74 19.56
N HIS A 37 9.21 -2.47 19.63
CA HIS A 37 10.15 -2.61 18.51
C HIS A 37 9.65 -3.71 17.58
N VAL A 38 9.46 -3.36 16.30
CA VAL A 38 8.94 -4.26 15.26
C VAL A 38 10.01 -4.44 14.20
N THR A 39 10.39 -5.67 13.88
CA THR A 39 11.32 -5.99 12.79
C THR A 39 10.54 -6.42 11.55
N LEU A 40 10.98 -5.99 10.36
CA LEU A 40 10.35 -6.28 9.08
C LEU A 40 11.30 -7.07 8.17
N SER A 41 10.77 -8.12 7.55
CA SER A 41 11.39 -8.87 6.46
C SER A 41 10.33 -9.17 5.40
N LEU A 42 10.31 -8.36 4.35
CA LEU A 42 9.26 -8.34 3.33
C LEU A 42 9.83 -8.64 1.94
N GLN A 43 9.03 -9.30 1.12
CA GLN A 43 9.31 -9.52 -0.30
C GLN A 43 8.64 -8.43 -1.15
N GLY A 44 9.40 -7.83 -2.07
CA GLY A 44 8.96 -6.76 -2.96
C GLY A 44 9.86 -5.53 -2.90
N ASP A 45 9.46 -4.48 -3.61
CA ASP A 45 10.22 -3.24 -3.75
C ASP A 45 9.38 -2.02 -3.40
N PHE A 46 10.04 -0.91 -3.06
CA PHE A 46 9.38 0.39 -3.00
C PHE A 46 8.94 0.85 -4.39
N HIS A 47 8.11 1.89 -4.43
CA HIS A 47 7.76 2.62 -5.64
C HIS A 47 8.96 3.36 -6.23
N GLU A 48 8.86 3.65 -7.53
CA GLU A 48 9.95 4.21 -8.37
C GLU A 48 10.59 5.48 -7.78
N ASP A 49 9.82 6.28 -7.05
CA ASP A 49 10.28 7.53 -6.44
C ASP A 49 11.35 7.32 -5.35
N ILE A 50 11.41 6.13 -4.77
CA ILE A 50 12.35 5.77 -3.69
C ILE A 50 12.91 4.34 -3.84
N ARG A 51 12.76 3.72 -5.00
CA ARG A 51 13.24 2.35 -5.26
C ARG A 51 14.74 2.27 -5.03
N ARG A 52 15.20 1.18 -4.40
CA ARG A 52 16.62 0.95 -4.03
C ARG A 52 17.19 1.97 -3.03
N ARG A 53 16.33 2.63 -2.25
CA ARG A 53 16.76 3.56 -1.19
C ARG A 53 16.57 2.98 0.20
N LEU A 54 17.18 3.66 1.15
CA LEU A 54 16.95 3.49 2.59
C LEU A 54 16.08 4.66 3.06
N LEU A 55 15.00 4.35 3.78
CA LEU A 55 14.14 5.34 4.42
C LEU A 55 14.42 5.37 5.91
N LYS A 56 14.48 6.57 6.49
CA LYS A 56 14.32 6.79 7.91
C LYS A 56 12.97 7.42 8.18
N LEU A 57 12.27 6.88 9.16
CA LEU A 57 10.98 7.34 9.62
C LEU A 57 11.16 8.00 10.98
N LYS A 58 10.48 9.11 11.23
CA LYS A 58 10.48 9.78 12.53
C LYS A 58 9.17 10.52 12.77
N ASN A 59 8.68 10.45 14.00
CA ASN A 59 7.59 11.29 14.45
C ASN A 59 8.09 12.14 15.61
N LEU A 60 8.37 13.42 15.33
CA LEU A 60 8.99 14.33 16.29
C LEU A 60 8.13 14.52 17.55
N ARG A 61 6.81 14.36 17.47
CA ARG A 61 5.91 14.49 18.62
C ARG A 61 6.10 13.35 19.60
N THR A 62 6.04 12.11 19.12
CA THR A 62 6.23 10.93 19.97
C THR A 62 7.67 10.82 20.46
N LEU A 63 8.67 11.24 19.65
CA LEU A 63 10.06 11.37 20.10
C LEU A 63 10.24 12.39 21.23
N ALA A 64 9.47 13.48 21.22
CA ALA A 64 9.45 14.48 22.30
C ALA A 64 8.58 14.05 23.51
N GLY A 65 8.01 12.84 23.50
CA GLY A 65 7.16 12.32 24.57
C GLY A 65 5.70 12.78 24.53
N ASP A 66 5.24 13.45 23.46
CA ASP A 66 3.82 13.77 23.29
C ASP A 66 3.03 12.52 22.89
N MET A 67 2.29 11.99 23.86
CA MET A 67 1.47 10.78 23.74
C MET A 67 0.00 11.08 23.42
N SER A 68 -0.39 12.34 23.18
CA SER A 68 -1.80 12.75 23.07
C SER A 68 -2.56 12.04 21.94
N ARG A 69 -1.91 11.79 20.80
CA ARG A 69 -2.50 11.12 19.63
C ARG A 69 -2.22 9.61 19.54
N VAL A 70 -1.34 9.08 20.40
CA VAL A 70 -1.02 7.65 20.44
C VAL A 70 -2.28 6.85 20.76
N LYS A 71 -2.58 5.83 19.96
CA LYS A 71 -3.76 4.97 20.14
C LYS A 71 -3.41 3.74 20.98
N ASP A 72 -4.38 3.24 21.74
CA ASP A 72 -4.21 2.04 22.58
C ASP A 72 -4.45 0.73 21.84
N ASN A 73 -4.69 0.80 20.53
CA ASN A 73 -5.05 -0.33 19.68
C ASN A 73 -3.83 -1.12 19.18
N MET A 74 -2.76 -1.24 19.97
CA MET A 74 -1.55 -2.00 19.62
C MET A 74 -1.49 -3.39 20.29
N ASP A 75 -2.50 -3.73 21.10
CA ASP A 75 -2.61 -5.05 21.71
C ASP A 75 -2.83 -6.12 20.63
N GLY A 76 -1.96 -7.13 20.60
CA GLY A 76 -1.96 -8.18 19.57
C GLY A 76 -1.16 -7.84 18.31
N PHE A 77 -0.51 -6.68 18.23
CA PHE A 77 0.39 -6.37 17.12
C PHE A 77 1.72 -7.13 17.27
N GLU A 78 2.01 -8.03 16.33
CA GLU A 78 3.24 -8.83 16.36
C GLU A 78 4.53 -8.03 16.12
N ALA A 79 5.56 -8.34 16.90
CA ALA A 79 6.87 -7.68 16.80
C ALA A 79 7.69 -8.14 15.58
N ILE A 80 7.36 -9.28 14.99
CA ILE A 80 8.07 -9.82 13.82
C ILE A 80 7.11 -9.83 12.63
N GLN A 81 7.40 -9.01 11.63
CA GLN A 81 6.59 -8.87 10.42
C GLN A 81 7.30 -9.55 9.24
N CYS A 82 6.81 -10.73 8.86
CA CYS A 82 7.22 -11.42 7.66
C CYS A 82 6.07 -11.44 6.65
N GLY A 83 6.34 -11.09 5.39
CA GLY A 83 5.33 -11.11 4.33
C GLY A 83 5.73 -10.33 3.08
N GLN A 84 4.80 -9.54 2.54
CA GLN A 84 4.96 -8.84 1.26
C GLN A 84 4.87 -7.33 1.43
N VAL A 85 5.63 -6.63 0.60
CA VAL A 85 5.50 -5.18 0.40
C VAL A 85 4.18 -4.91 -0.33
N GLY A 86 3.39 -3.97 0.19
CA GLY A 86 2.26 -3.37 -0.51
C GLY A 86 2.72 -2.13 -1.27
N ASP A 87 2.00 -1.02 -1.19
CA ASP A 87 2.49 0.25 -1.71
C ASP A 87 3.40 0.97 -0.71
N ILE A 88 4.67 1.23 -1.08
CA ILE A 88 5.60 2.05 -0.28
C ILE A 88 6.18 3.16 -1.15
N THR A 89 5.84 4.41 -0.85
CA THR A 89 6.25 5.63 -1.58
C THR A 89 6.55 6.76 -0.61
N ALA A 90 7.41 7.70 -0.99
CA ALA A 90 7.60 8.97 -0.28
C ALA A 90 6.72 10.10 -0.84
N GLY A 91 5.95 9.82 -1.89
CA GLY A 91 5.09 10.80 -2.55
C GLY A 91 5.86 11.85 -3.34
N ILE A 92 7.01 11.46 -3.89
CA ILE A 92 7.83 12.35 -4.72
C ILE A 92 7.41 12.19 -6.18
N ALA A 93 7.17 13.33 -6.86
CA ALA A 93 6.89 13.32 -8.28
C ALA A 93 8.13 12.92 -9.09
N LEU A 94 7.97 12.06 -10.09
CA LEU A 94 9.05 11.72 -11.04
C LEU A 94 9.23 12.76 -12.15
N GLY A 95 8.61 13.93 -11.99
CA GLY A 95 8.57 15.00 -12.97
C GLY A 95 7.15 15.27 -13.47
N ARG A 96 7.06 15.99 -14.58
CA ARG A 96 5.78 16.24 -15.26
C ARG A 96 5.38 15.01 -16.07
N TRP A 97 4.09 14.84 -16.28
CA TRP A 97 3.58 13.94 -17.29
C TRP A 97 4.28 14.18 -18.63
N SER A 98 4.72 13.09 -19.25
CA SER A 98 5.46 13.11 -20.51
C SER A 98 4.97 12.00 -21.44
N PRO A 99 5.24 12.11 -22.76
CA PRO A 99 4.93 11.03 -23.69
C PRO A 99 5.57 9.69 -23.31
N ALA A 100 6.77 9.71 -22.70
CA ALA A 100 7.44 8.49 -22.24
C ALA A 100 6.70 7.82 -21.07
N ILE A 101 6.23 8.61 -20.10
CA ILE A 101 5.39 8.10 -18.99
C ILE A 101 4.08 7.54 -19.54
N ALA A 102 3.42 8.28 -20.44
CA ALA A 102 2.17 7.83 -21.07
C ALA A 102 2.34 6.51 -21.83
N GLN A 103 3.43 6.36 -22.59
CA GLN A 103 3.74 5.13 -23.32
C GLN A 103 3.97 3.96 -22.36
N LYS A 104 4.72 4.16 -21.27
CA LYS A 104 4.97 3.14 -20.24
C LYS A 104 3.67 2.65 -19.60
N LEU A 105 2.80 3.58 -19.20
CA LEU A 105 1.51 3.25 -18.58
C LEU A 105 0.53 2.62 -19.58
N MET A 106 0.55 3.06 -20.84
CA MET A 106 -0.23 2.38 -21.88
C MET A 106 0.25 0.93 -22.06
N ALA A 107 1.56 0.69 -22.12
CA ALA A 107 2.09 -0.67 -22.19
C ALA A 107 1.68 -1.53 -20.99
N GLN A 108 1.63 -0.97 -19.77
CA GLN A 108 1.08 -1.68 -18.61
C GLN A 108 -0.40 -2.02 -18.82
N ASN A 109 -1.22 -1.05 -19.25
CA ASN A 109 -2.64 -1.28 -19.48
C ASN A 109 -2.88 -2.37 -20.53
N GLU A 110 -2.09 -2.41 -21.60
CA GLU A 110 -2.17 -3.46 -22.63
C GLU A 110 -2.00 -4.86 -22.02
N LEU A 111 -1.02 -5.02 -21.12
CA LEU A 111 -0.81 -6.29 -20.40
C LEU A 111 -1.99 -6.63 -19.47
N VAL A 112 -2.55 -5.62 -18.78
CA VAL A 112 -3.77 -5.80 -17.96
C VAL A 112 -4.93 -6.28 -18.84
N TRP A 113 -5.11 -5.67 -20.01
CA TRP A 113 -6.19 -6.00 -20.92
C TRP A 113 -6.04 -7.36 -21.57
N ASP A 114 -4.81 -7.77 -21.89
CA ASP A 114 -4.48 -9.12 -22.32
C ASP A 114 -4.87 -10.15 -21.26
N ARG A 115 -4.53 -9.90 -19.99
CA ARG A 115 -4.91 -10.76 -18.86
C ARG A 115 -6.43 -10.88 -18.70
N MET A 116 -7.16 -9.79 -18.92
CA MET A 116 -8.63 -9.77 -18.86
C MET A 116 -9.30 -10.39 -20.09
N ALA A 117 -8.53 -10.83 -21.09
CA ALA A 117 -9.03 -11.34 -22.37
C ALA A 117 -10.02 -10.36 -23.05
N LEU A 118 -9.72 -9.07 -23.00
CA LEU A 118 -10.56 -8.03 -23.60
C LEU A 118 -10.64 -8.18 -25.12
N GLY A 119 -11.86 -8.07 -25.65
CA GLY A 119 -12.11 -8.12 -27.09
C GLY A 119 -11.53 -6.91 -27.82
N PRO A 120 -11.26 -7.02 -29.14
CA PRO A 120 -10.57 -5.98 -29.91
C PRO A 120 -11.30 -4.62 -29.93
N PHE A 121 -12.64 -4.64 -29.97
CA PHE A 121 -13.43 -3.41 -29.96
C PHE A 121 -13.34 -2.66 -28.61
N GLU A 122 -13.47 -3.39 -27.50
CA GLU A 122 -13.34 -2.79 -26.17
C GLU A 122 -11.91 -2.29 -25.93
N ARG A 123 -10.91 -3.05 -26.37
CA ARG A 123 -9.50 -2.65 -26.30
C ARG A 123 -9.23 -1.35 -27.05
N GLU A 124 -9.72 -1.22 -28.28
CA GLU A 124 -9.57 0.01 -29.07
C GLU A 124 -10.25 1.21 -28.40
N GLN A 125 -11.42 1.01 -27.78
CA GLN A 125 -12.08 2.05 -26.99
C GLN A 125 -11.23 2.47 -25.78
N ARG A 126 -10.72 1.51 -25.00
CA ARG A 126 -9.86 1.77 -23.84
C ARG A 126 -8.57 2.50 -24.25
N GLN A 127 -7.92 2.08 -25.34
CA GLN A 127 -6.74 2.76 -25.89
C GLN A 127 -7.03 4.25 -26.14
N ARG A 128 -8.15 4.57 -26.80
CA ARG A 128 -8.55 5.96 -27.05
C ARG A 128 -8.80 6.74 -25.77
N GLU A 129 -9.55 6.15 -24.83
CA GLU A 129 -9.88 6.78 -23.54
C GLU A 129 -8.61 7.11 -22.73
N PHE A 130 -7.70 6.14 -22.59
CA PHE A 130 -6.45 6.33 -21.86
C PHE A 130 -5.48 7.27 -22.58
N ALA A 131 -5.37 7.19 -23.91
CA ALA A 131 -4.55 8.12 -24.70
C ALA A 131 -5.01 9.57 -24.51
N ALA A 132 -6.32 9.82 -24.61
CA ALA A 132 -6.89 11.14 -24.36
C ALA A 132 -6.67 11.61 -22.92
N HIS A 133 -6.81 10.71 -21.93
CA HIS A 133 -6.52 11.01 -20.53
C HIS A 133 -5.05 11.44 -20.33
N TYR A 134 -4.10 10.69 -20.89
CA TYR A 134 -2.68 11.00 -20.76
C TYR A 134 -2.30 12.28 -21.49
N GLU A 135 -2.83 12.52 -22.69
CA GLU A 135 -2.61 13.76 -23.43
C GLU A 135 -3.12 14.99 -22.66
N ALA A 136 -4.28 14.87 -22.01
CA ALA A 136 -4.81 15.94 -21.17
C ALA A 136 -3.89 16.26 -19.98
N ARG A 137 -3.34 15.23 -19.32
CA ARG A 137 -2.35 15.40 -18.21
C ARG A 137 -1.05 16.05 -18.69
N ILE A 138 -0.53 15.63 -19.84
CA ILE A 138 0.68 16.20 -20.46
C ILE A 138 0.44 17.68 -20.79
N THR A 139 -0.70 17.99 -21.41
CA THR A 139 -1.09 19.36 -21.81
C THR A 139 -1.25 20.27 -20.60
N ALA A 140 -1.85 19.77 -19.52
CA ALA A 140 -1.98 20.48 -18.25
C ALA A 140 -0.61 20.71 -17.57
N GLY A 141 0.42 19.94 -17.95
CA GLY A 141 1.73 19.97 -17.31
C GLY A 141 1.71 19.42 -15.89
N ASP A 142 0.77 18.52 -15.59
CA ASP A 142 0.59 17.90 -14.28
C ASP A 142 1.87 17.17 -13.83
N LEU A 143 2.07 17.08 -12.52
CA LEU A 143 3.10 16.21 -11.96
C LEU A 143 2.63 14.75 -11.99
N TYR A 144 3.56 13.84 -12.29
CA TYR A 144 3.34 12.41 -12.23
C TYR A 144 3.89 11.84 -10.91
N TYR A 145 3.01 11.21 -10.15
CA TYR A 145 3.34 10.47 -8.94
C TYR A 145 3.13 8.98 -9.21
N PRO A 146 4.09 8.09 -8.88
CA PRO A 146 3.94 6.65 -9.09
C PRO A 146 2.75 6.03 -8.35
N TYR A 147 2.33 6.66 -7.24
CA TYR A 147 1.19 6.20 -6.46
C TYR A 147 0.34 7.34 -5.89
N VAL A 148 0.76 7.98 -4.80
CA VAL A 148 0.04 9.09 -4.15
C VAL A 148 1.01 10.24 -3.84
N PRO A 149 0.56 11.50 -3.72
CA PRO A 149 1.44 12.66 -3.52
C PRO A 149 1.82 12.90 -2.05
N TYR A 150 1.91 11.85 -1.25
CA TYR A 150 2.31 11.90 0.15
C TYR A 150 2.95 10.56 0.58
N PRO A 151 3.78 10.52 1.63
CA PRO A 151 4.36 9.27 2.08
C PRO A 151 3.30 8.26 2.53
N TYR A 152 3.34 7.09 1.91
CA TYR A 152 2.42 5.99 2.14
C TYR A 152 3.24 4.72 2.26
N ILE A 153 3.09 3.99 3.36
CA ILE A 153 3.82 2.76 3.63
C ILE A 153 2.82 1.67 3.96
N GLU A 154 2.75 0.65 3.13
CA GLU A 154 1.88 -0.50 3.32
C GLU A 154 2.65 -1.80 3.19
N TRP A 155 2.29 -2.75 4.05
CA TRP A 155 2.74 -4.13 3.92
C TRP A 155 1.67 -5.10 4.39
N TYR A 156 1.86 -6.36 4.01
CA TYR A 156 1.05 -7.48 4.43
C TYR A 156 1.93 -8.45 5.19
N SER A 157 1.56 -8.81 6.42
CA SER A 157 2.24 -9.87 7.17
C SER A 157 1.30 -11.02 7.46
N ALA A 158 1.88 -12.22 7.63
CA ALA A 158 1.10 -13.43 7.88
C ALA A 158 0.22 -13.36 9.14
N ARG A 159 0.62 -12.56 10.15
CA ARG A 159 -0.08 -12.49 11.45
C ARG A 159 -0.92 -11.23 11.64
N ASN A 160 -0.41 -10.08 11.22
CA ASN A 160 -1.15 -8.84 11.38
C ASN A 160 -2.03 -8.55 10.15
N GLY A 161 -1.84 -9.26 9.03
CA GLY A 161 -2.50 -8.94 7.77
C GLY A 161 -1.98 -7.61 7.22
N ARG A 162 -2.89 -6.76 6.73
CA ARG A 162 -2.56 -5.46 6.15
C ARG A 162 -2.22 -4.43 7.22
N VAL A 163 -1.09 -3.76 7.07
CA VAL A 163 -0.67 -2.62 7.91
C VAL A 163 -0.38 -1.42 7.03
N VAL A 164 -0.87 -0.25 7.43
CA VAL A 164 -0.76 1.01 6.67
C VAL A 164 -0.26 2.13 7.57
N LEU A 165 0.73 2.87 7.09
CA LEU A 165 1.17 4.15 7.62
C LEU A 165 0.95 5.23 6.57
N GLU A 166 0.06 6.16 6.86
CA GLU A 166 -0.08 7.42 6.12
C GLU A 166 0.67 8.49 6.92
N LEU A 167 1.74 9.02 6.35
CA LEU A 167 2.68 9.89 7.07
C LEU A 167 2.79 11.26 6.39
N GLU A 168 3.23 12.25 7.15
CA GLU A 168 3.58 13.57 6.60
C GLU A 168 4.99 13.55 5.99
N ALA A 169 5.23 14.41 4.99
CA ALA A 169 6.52 14.49 4.28
C ALA A 169 7.73 14.67 5.23
N PHE A 170 7.59 15.47 6.29
CA PHE A 170 8.68 15.72 7.24
C PHE A 170 9.00 14.50 8.15
N GLN A 171 8.14 13.48 8.15
CA GLN A 171 8.35 12.26 8.91
C GLN A 171 9.20 11.23 8.16
N VAL A 172 9.47 11.45 6.87
CA VAL A 172 10.22 10.52 6.03
C VAL A 172 11.47 11.21 5.51
N GLU A 173 12.61 10.55 5.71
CA GLU A 173 13.90 10.99 5.24
C GLU A 173 14.48 9.90 4.33
N ILE A 174 14.76 10.26 3.08
CA ILE A 174 15.35 9.34 2.10
C ILE A 174 16.86 9.48 2.20
N ILE A 175 17.52 8.41 2.61
CA ILE A 175 18.97 8.36 2.68
C ILE A 175 19.49 8.02 1.28
N ASP A 176 20.06 9.03 0.62
CA ASP A 176 20.58 8.88 -0.72
C ASP A 176 21.85 8.00 -0.75
N GLY A 177 21.84 7.01 -1.63
CA GLY A 177 23.01 6.18 -1.94
C GLY A 177 23.81 6.69 -3.16
N GLY A 178 23.42 7.82 -3.77
CA GLY A 178 24.01 8.41 -4.97
C GLY A 178 23.47 7.89 -6.30
N SER A 179 22.41 7.07 -6.31
CA SER A 179 21.87 6.46 -7.55
C SER A 179 20.58 7.12 -8.01
N ALA A 180 20.44 7.40 -9.31
CA ALA A 180 19.19 7.91 -9.89
C ALA A 180 17.97 7.03 -9.53
N PRO A 181 16.74 7.59 -9.49
CA PRO A 181 15.53 6.81 -9.35
C PRO A 181 15.49 5.67 -10.38
N VAL A 182 15.07 4.49 -9.94
CA VAL A 182 15.04 3.31 -10.79
C VAL A 182 13.60 3.09 -11.22
N GLU A 183 13.37 3.30 -12.52
CA GLU A 183 12.06 3.06 -13.11
C GLU A 183 11.69 1.57 -13.07
N LYS A 184 10.38 1.31 -13.00
CA LYS A 184 9.77 -0.01 -13.13
C LYS A 184 9.37 -0.26 -14.57
N THR A 185 9.52 -1.49 -15.03
CA THR A 185 8.99 -1.89 -16.34
C THR A 185 7.46 -2.02 -16.29
N PRO A 186 6.76 -2.00 -17.44
CA PRO A 186 5.32 -2.27 -17.48
C PRO A 186 4.91 -3.59 -16.79
N GLU A 187 5.73 -4.64 -16.90
CA GLU A 187 5.50 -5.94 -16.26
C GLU A 187 5.64 -5.85 -14.73
N GLU A 188 6.60 -5.08 -14.22
CA GLU A 188 6.74 -4.82 -12.78
C GLU A 188 5.56 -4.02 -12.23
N LEU A 189 5.06 -3.04 -13.00
CA LEU A 189 3.89 -2.25 -12.63
C LEU A 189 2.61 -3.11 -12.62
N LEU A 190 2.43 -3.98 -13.62
CA LEU A 190 1.36 -4.98 -13.64
C LEU A 190 1.45 -5.88 -12.39
N ALA A 191 2.63 -6.41 -12.06
CA ALA A 191 2.80 -7.27 -10.90
C ALA A 191 2.41 -6.56 -9.58
N ASP A 192 2.66 -5.26 -9.46
CA ASP A 192 2.21 -4.48 -8.30
C ASP A 192 0.69 -4.27 -8.30
N GLU A 193 0.08 -4.05 -9.46
CA GLU A 193 -1.38 -3.97 -9.59
C GLU A 193 -2.06 -5.29 -9.20
N GLU A 194 -1.52 -6.43 -9.63
CA GLU A 194 -2.03 -7.74 -9.24
C GLU A 194 -1.94 -7.98 -7.73
N LYS A 195 -0.87 -7.52 -7.08
CA LYS A 195 -0.75 -7.59 -5.61
C LYS A 195 -1.84 -6.77 -4.93
N ARG A 196 -2.07 -5.53 -5.40
CA ARG A 196 -3.14 -4.65 -4.87
C ARG A 196 -4.52 -5.28 -5.05
N GLU A 197 -4.80 -5.85 -6.22
CA GLU A 197 -6.07 -6.53 -6.50
C GLU A 197 -6.28 -7.73 -5.57
N LYS A 198 -5.28 -8.61 -5.44
CA LYS A 198 -5.33 -9.76 -4.51
C LYS A 198 -5.54 -9.32 -3.07
N ALA A 199 -4.89 -8.24 -2.65
CA ALA A 199 -5.05 -7.70 -1.32
C ALA A 199 -6.45 -7.12 -1.07
N LEU A 200 -7.06 -6.47 -2.07
CA LEU A 200 -8.44 -6.00 -1.99
C LEU A 200 -9.42 -7.16 -1.86
N VAL A 201 -9.26 -8.21 -2.68
CA VAL A 201 -10.08 -9.44 -2.61
C VAL A 201 -9.98 -10.07 -1.23
N THR A 202 -8.75 -10.31 -0.74
CA THR A 202 -8.51 -10.89 0.59
C THR A 202 -9.14 -10.04 1.69
N TYR A 203 -9.06 -8.71 1.57
CA TYR A 203 -9.70 -7.79 2.51
C TYR A 203 -11.23 -7.89 2.49
N MET A 204 -11.84 -7.98 1.31
CA MET A 204 -13.30 -8.13 1.15
C MET A 204 -13.79 -9.47 1.69
N GLU A 205 -13.08 -10.56 1.43
CA GLU A 205 -13.37 -11.89 1.99
C GLU A 205 -13.39 -11.85 3.52
N GLY A 206 -12.36 -11.26 4.15
CA GLY A 206 -12.30 -11.13 5.61
C GLY A 206 -13.45 -10.29 6.19
N MET A 207 -13.94 -9.28 5.46
CA MET A 207 -15.11 -8.49 5.89
C MET A 207 -16.40 -9.32 5.85
N VAL A 208 -16.59 -10.13 4.81
CA VAL A 208 -17.75 -11.03 4.68
C VAL A 208 -17.73 -12.09 5.77
N GLU A 209 -16.56 -12.67 6.08
CA GLU A 209 -16.41 -13.65 7.16
C GLU A 209 -16.70 -13.06 8.54
N GLU A 210 -16.21 -11.84 8.80
CA GLU A 210 -16.47 -11.11 10.04
C GLU A 210 -17.95 -10.79 10.21
N PHE A 211 -18.60 -10.27 9.18
CA PHE A 211 -20.05 -10.03 9.19
C PHE A 211 -20.84 -11.33 9.41
N SER A 212 -20.44 -12.42 8.74
CA SER A 212 -21.06 -13.74 8.93
C SER A 212 -20.87 -14.27 10.35
N ARG A 213 -19.71 -14.05 10.96
CA ARG A 213 -19.42 -14.41 12.36
C ARG A 213 -20.23 -13.57 13.34
N GLU A 214 -20.36 -12.26 13.11
CA GLU A 214 -21.23 -11.41 13.93
C GLU A 214 -22.70 -11.80 13.83
N ASN A 215 -23.21 -12.11 12.64
CA ASN A 215 -24.59 -12.56 12.44
C ASN A 215 -24.86 -13.89 13.16
N ARG A 216 -23.91 -14.83 13.11
CA ARG A 216 -23.99 -16.07 13.90
C ARG A 216 -23.98 -15.81 15.41
N LYS A 217 -23.19 -14.85 15.90
CA LYS A 217 -23.16 -14.46 17.32
C LYS A 217 -24.43 -13.72 17.78
N LYS A 218 -25.09 -12.97 16.89
CA LYS A 218 -26.32 -12.20 17.17
C LYS A 218 -27.61 -13.03 17.02
N GLY A 219 -27.50 -14.35 16.86
CA GLY A 219 -28.67 -15.25 16.91
C GLY A 219 -29.48 -15.32 15.62
N GLY A 220 -28.84 -15.25 14.45
CA GLY A 220 -29.48 -15.50 13.16
C GLY A 220 -29.83 -16.97 12.90
N ASP A 221 -30.41 -17.67 13.86
CA ASP A 221 -31.16 -18.91 13.60
C ASP A 221 -32.60 -18.49 13.27
N GLY A 222 -32.79 -18.05 12.03
CA GLY A 222 -34.12 -17.92 11.47
C GLY A 222 -34.76 -19.29 11.41
N ASN A 223 -35.57 -19.63 12.41
CA ASN A 223 -36.57 -20.68 12.31
C ASN A 223 -37.43 -20.40 11.08
N VAL A 224 -37.15 -21.09 9.97
CA VAL A 224 -38.07 -21.16 8.84
C VAL A 224 -39.23 -22.05 9.30
N PHE A 225 -40.23 -21.42 9.93
CA PHE A 225 -41.54 -22.01 10.11
C PHE A 225 -42.13 -22.26 8.73
N GLY A 226 -42.04 -23.51 8.26
CA GLY A 226 -42.80 -23.99 7.12
C GLY A 226 -44.28 -24.07 7.50
N ALA A 227 -45.02 -22.99 7.26
CA ALA A 227 -46.47 -23.07 7.17
C ALA A 227 -46.82 -23.77 5.86
N VAL A 228 -46.99 -25.10 5.91
CA VAL A 228 -47.72 -25.84 4.89
C VAL A 228 -49.18 -25.45 5.05
N ILE A 229 -49.68 -24.66 4.10
CA ILE A 229 -51.11 -24.39 3.93
C ILE A 229 -51.72 -25.68 3.37
N GLY A 230 -52.59 -26.31 4.16
CA GLY A 230 -53.56 -27.31 3.70
C GLY A 230 -54.94 -26.69 3.51
#